data_AF-A0A2K5K8Q0-F1
#
_entry.id   AF-A0A2K5K8Q0-F1
#
_cell.length_a   1.000
_cell.length_b   1.000
_cell.length_c   1.000
_cell.angle_alpha   90.00
_cell.angle_beta   90.00
_cell.angle_gamma   90.00
#
_symmetry.space_group_name_H-M   'P 1'
#
loop_
_entity.id
_entity.type
_entity.pdbx_description
1 polymer ?
#
loop_
_entity_poly.entity_id
_entity_poly.type
_entity_poly.pdbx_seq_one_letter_code
_entity_poly.pdbx_strand_id
1 'polypeptide(L)'
;MTVNKIMVHADYNKWHRMGSDIALLQLHRHVEFSSHILSACLQEPTTSLAPDSSCWISGWGMVTEDVFLPEPFQLQEAEVGVMENSVCGSFFQPQYPGQPSSSDYTIHEDMLCAGDLVTGKSICR
;
A
#
# COMPACT_ATOMS: atom_id res chain seq x y z
N MET A 1 -2.97 -4.46 24.54
CA MET A 1 -1.71 -4.61 23.78
C MET A 1 -1.18 -3.21 23.54
N THR A 2 0.08 -2.92 23.86
CA THR A 2 0.65 -1.57 23.74
C THR A 2 1.97 -1.62 22.98
N VAL A 3 2.31 -0.51 22.33
CA VAL A 3 3.57 -0.31 21.63
C VAL A 3 4.64 0.10 22.64
N ASN A 4 5.79 -0.57 22.60
CA ASN A 4 6.97 -0.25 23.39
C ASN A 4 7.88 0.75 22.68
N LYS A 5 8.08 0.56 21.37
CA LYS A 5 8.99 1.37 20.56
C LYS A 5 8.46 1.52 19.14
N ILE A 6 8.62 2.71 18.59
CA ILE A 6 8.37 3.04 17.19
C ILE A 6 9.73 3.26 16.53
N MET A 7 9.99 2.58 15.41
CA MET A 7 11.22 2.67 14.64
C MET A 7 10.87 3.09 13.21
N VAL A 8 10.99 4.39 12.93
CA VAL A 8 10.75 4.96 11.60
C VAL A 8 12.00 4.77 10.75
N HIS A 9 11.83 4.50 9.45
CA HIS A 9 12.96 4.44 8.53
C HIS A 9 13.80 5.72 8.58
N ALA A 10 15.13 5.60 8.66
CA ALA A 10 16.02 6.74 8.83
C ALA A 10 15.97 7.74 7.66
N ASP A 11 15.53 7.29 6.50
CA ASP A 11 15.41 8.07 5.27
C ASP A 11 13.97 8.42 4.90
N TYR A 12 13.01 8.23 5.81
CA TYR A 12 11.63 8.65 5.60
C TYR A 12 11.58 10.11 5.14
N ASN A 13 11.02 10.33 3.95
CA ASN A 13 10.83 11.64 3.34
C ASN A 13 12.12 12.48 3.16
N LYS A 14 13.32 11.86 3.18
CA LYS A 14 14.59 12.57 3.00
C LYS A 14 14.88 12.93 1.54
N TRP A 15 14.68 11.98 0.63
CA TRP A 15 15.12 12.09 -0.77
C TRP A 15 14.00 12.53 -1.71
N HIS A 16 12.77 12.12 -1.42
CA HIS A 16 11.56 12.55 -2.12
C HIS A 16 10.34 12.41 -1.20
N ARG A 17 9.24 13.04 -1.61
CA ARG A 17 7.97 12.98 -0.90
C ARG A 17 7.52 11.52 -0.74
N MET A 18 7.14 11.12 0.47
CA MET A 18 6.69 9.76 0.80
C MET A 18 7.74 8.66 0.54
N GLY A 19 9.01 9.01 0.37
CA GLY A 19 10.08 8.03 0.23
C GLY A 19 10.36 7.29 1.54
N SER A 20 10.68 6.00 1.44
CA SER A 20 10.91 5.10 2.56
C SER A 20 9.79 5.14 3.61
N ASP A 21 8.54 5.19 3.16
CA ASP A 21 7.35 5.22 4.02
C ASP A 21 7.08 3.87 4.68
N ILE A 22 7.92 3.54 5.65
CA ILE A 22 7.84 2.30 6.42
C ILE A 22 8.29 2.54 7.86
N ALA A 23 7.62 1.88 8.80
CA ALA A 23 7.99 1.89 10.22
C ALA A 23 7.75 0.51 10.85
N LEU A 24 8.55 0.19 11.87
CA LEU A 24 8.35 -0.99 12.71
C LEU A 24 7.79 -0.57 14.07
N LEU A 25 6.79 -1.32 14.53
CA LEU A 25 6.21 -1.18 15.87
C LEU A 25 6.61 -2.38 16.73
N GLN A 26 7.45 -2.14 17.74
CA GLN A 26 7.80 -3.17 18.71
C GLN A 26 6.75 -3.20 19.81
N LEU A 27 6.12 -4.36 19.99
CA LEU A 27 5.13 -4.58 21.04
C LEU A 27 5.79 -4.70 22.42
N HIS A 28 5.09 -4.28 23.47
CA HIS A 28 5.58 -4.42 24.86
C HIS A 28 5.63 -5.87 25.35
N ARG A 29 4.77 -6.73 24.80
CA ARG A 29 4.78 -8.17 25.03
C ARG A 29 4.63 -8.88 23.69
N HIS A 30 5.22 -10.06 23.57
CA HIS A 30 4.99 -10.92 22.41
C HIS A 30 3.52 -11.31 22.33
N VAL A 31 3.06 -11.55 21.10
CA VAL A 31 1.76 -12.18 20.86
C VAL A 31 1.92 -13.69 20.90
N GLU A 32 0.89 -14.37 21.42
CA GLU A 32 0.77 -15.81 21.29
C GLU A 32 0.16 -16.13 19.91
N PHE A 33 0.86 -16.94 19.12
CA PHE A 33 0.33 -17.36 17.82
C PHE A 33 -0.84 -18.32 17.96
N SER A 34 -1.77 -18.22 17.02
CA SER A 34 -2.96 -19.06 16.96
C SER A 34 -3.43 -19.21 15.51
N SER A 35 -4.53 -19.93 15.28
CA SER A 35 -5.14 -19.99 13.96
C SER A 35 -5.61 -18.62 13.42
N HIS A 36 -5.73 -17.60 14.27
CA HIS A 36 -6.14 -16.25 13.90
C HIS A 36 -5.00 -15.22 13.98
N ILE A 37 -3.83 -15.60 14.49
CA ILE A 37 -2.68 -14.70 14.68
C ILE A 37 -1.44 -15.40 14.14
N LEU A 38 -1.00 -14.98 12.96
CA LEU A 38 0.17 -15.48 12.26
C LEU A 38 0.99 -14.30 11.73
N SER A 39 2.30 -14.52 11.53
CA SER A 39 3.17 -13.52 10.91
C SER A 39 3.05 -13.55 9.38
N ALA A 40 3.08 -12.38 8.74
CA ALA A 40 3.33 -12.29 7.30
C ALA A 40 4.80 -12.62 7.00
N CYS A 41 5.05 -13.21 5.83
CA CYS A 41 6.42 -13.47 5.36
C CYS A 41 7.04 -12.19 4.80
N LEU A 42 8.32 -11.98 5.07
CA LEU A 42 9.11 -10.95 4.41
C LEU A 42 9.76 -11.55 3.17
N GLN A 43 9.74 -10.81 2.05
CA GLN A 43 10.43 -11.22 0.84
C GLN A 43 11.94 -10.99 0.97
N GLU A 44 12.73 -11.80 0.26
CA GLU A 44 14.16 -11.56 0.13
C GLU A 44 14.42 -10.21 -0.58
N PRO A 45 15.49 -9.48 -0.23
CA PRO A 45 15.77 -8.16 -0.83
C PRO A 45 15.93 -8.17 -2.35
N THR A 46 16.25 -9.32 -2.93
CA THR A 46 16.43 -9.50 -4.38
C THR A 46 15.16 -9.94 -5.10
N THR A 47 14.06 -10.18 -4.38
CA THR A 47 12.80 -10.60 -4.99
C THR A 47 12.14 -9.42 -5.69
N SER A 48 11.98 -9.53 -7.01
CA SER A 48 11.14 -8.62 -7.80
C SER A 48 9.75 -9.23 -8.01
N LEU A 49 8.70 -8.45 -7.76
CA LEU A 49 7.34 -8.83 -8.16
C LEU A 49 7.16 -8.55 -9.64
N ALA A 50 6.82 -9.58 -10.42
CA ALA A 50 6.52 -9.39 -11.83
C ALA A 50 5.20 -8.61 -12.00
N PRO A 51 5.06 -7.76 -13.03
CA PRO A 51 3.77 -7.23 -13.43
C PRO A 51 2.74 -8.35 -13.59
N ASP A 52 1.47 -8.05 -13.32
CA ASP A 52 0.33 -8.98 -13.34
C ASP A 52 0.39 -10.11 -12.29
N SER A 53 1.38 -10.11 -11.39
CA SER A 53 1.35 -10.99 -10.22
C SER A 53 0.14 -10.66 -9.35
N SER A 54 -0.66 -11.68 -9.04
CA SER A 54 -1.79 -11.56 -8.13
C SER A 54 -1.30 -11.30 -6.70
N CYS A 55 -1.93 -10.33 -6.03
CA CYS A 55 -1.73 -10.04 -4.62
C CYS A 55 -3.07 -9.68 -3.95
N TRP A 56 -3.08 -9.70 -2.62
CA TRP A 56 -4.26 -9.44 -1.83
C TRP A 56 -4.06 -8.18 -0.99
N ILE A 57 -5.05 -7.30 -1.01
CA ILE A 57 -5.18 -6.19 -0.08
C ILE A 57 -6.32 -6.51 0.89
N SER A 58 -6.20 -6.04 2.13
CA SER A 58 -7.26 -6.18 3.13
C SER A 58 -7.32 -4.97 4.05
N GLY A 59 -8.51 -4.69 4.59
CA GLY A 59 -8.69 -3.55 5.48
C GLY A 59 -10.13 -3.30 5.89
N TRP A 60 -10.29 -2.32 6.77
CA TRP A 60 -11.57 -1.82 7.29
C TRP A 60 -11.90 -0.40 6.81
N GLY A 61 -11.20 0.08 5.77
CA GLY A 61 -11.44 1.39 5.17
C GLY A 61 -12.80 1.49 4.51
N MET A 62 -13.04 2.59 3.80
CA MET A 62 -14.25 2.73 3.01
C MET A 62 -14.35 1.64 1.92
N VAL A 63 -15.58 1.23 1.59
CA VAL A 63 -15.84 0.20 0.57
C VAL A 63 -15.75 0.80 -0.84
N THR A 64 -16.13 2.07 -0.97
CA THR A 64 -15.91 2.92 -2.14
C THR A 64 -15.57 4.32 -1.64
N GLU A 65 -15.15 5.24 -2.52
CA GLU A 65 -14.81 6.63 -2.15
C GLU A 65 -15.91 7.37 -1.35
N ASP A 66 -17.18 6.96 -1.52
CA ASP A 66 -18.34 7.61 -0.91
C ASP A 66 -19.07 6.72 0.13
N VAL A 67 -18.61 5.48 0.36
CA VAL A 67 -19.34 4.50 1.18
C VAL A 67 -18.46 3.97 2.30
N PHE A 68 -18.84 4.32 3.54
CA PHE A 68 -18.25 3.74 4.74
C PHE A 68 -18.56 2.24 4.86
N LEU A 69 -17.64 1.52 5.47
CA LEU A 69 -17.85 0.13 5.84
C LEU A 69 -19.04 0.01 6.82
N PRO A 70 -20.11 -0.72 6.48
CA PRO A 70 -21.25 -0.87 7.37
C PRO A 70 -20.92 -1.74 8.59
N GLU A 71 -21.66 -1.53 9.68
CA GLU A 71 -21.62 -2.44 10.83
C GLU A 71 -21.94 -3.88 10.40
N PRO A 72 -21.23 -4.91 10.91
CA PRO A 72 -20.34 -4.89 12.07
C PRO A 72 -18.86 -4.60 11.75
N PHE A 73 -18.56 -3.84 10.69
CA PHE A 73 -17.20 -3.53 10.26
C PHE A 73 -16.39 -4.79 9.97
N GLN A 74 -16.97 -5.69 9.17
CA GLN A 74 -16.28 -6.90 8.78
C GLN A 74 -15.06 -6.56 7.91
N LEU A 75 -13.92 -7.20 8.18
CA LEU A 75 -12.71 -7.06 7.37
C LEU A 75 -13.04 -7.36 5.91
N GLN A 76 -12.63 -6.48 5.01
CA GLN A 76 -12.74 -6.68 3.57
C GLN A 76 -11.39 -7.13 3.01
N GLU A 77 -11.45 -7.87 1.91
CA GLU A 77 -10.28 -8.25 1.13
C GLU A 77 -10.59 -8.17 -0.36
N ALA A 78 -9.56 -7.91 -1.17
CA ALA A 78 -9.65 -7.89 -2.61
C ALA A 78 -8.36 -8.42 -3.24
N GLU A 79 -8.52 -9.27 -4.25
CA GLU A 79 -7.44 -9.63 -5.16
C GLU A 79 -7.20 -8.49 -6.16
N VAL A 80 -5.94 -8.11 -6.33
CA VAL A 80 -5.47 -7.06 -7.25
C VAL A 80 -4.18 -7.51 -7.94
N GLY A 81 -3.87 -6.90 -9.09
CA GLY A 81 -2.64 -7.18 -9.83
C GLY A 81 -1.54 -6.16 -9.55
N VAL A 82 -0.29 -6.60 -9.47
CA VAL A 82 0.88 -5.71 -9.50
C VAL A 82 0.95 -5.03 -10.86
N MET A 83 1.14 -3.71 -10.87
CA MET A 83 1.21 -2.89 -12.06
C MET A 83 2.61 -2.34 -12.26
N GLU A 84 3.05 -2.28 -13.51
CA GLU A 84 4.33 -1.65 -13.85
C GLU A 84 4.31 -0.16 -13.46
N ASN A 85 5.37 0.31 -12.78
CA ASN A 85 5.47 1.69 -12.32
C ASN A 85 5.39 2.71 -13.47
N SER A 86 5.83 2.33 -14.68
CA SER A 86 5.72 3.15 -15.89
C SER A 86 4.26 3.38 -16.31
N VAL A 87 3.44 2.33 -16.28
CA VAL A 87 1.99 2.38 -16.55
C VAL A 87 1.31 3.20 -15.46
N CYS A 88 1.61 2.91 -14.20
CA CYS A 88 1.08 3.66 -13.06
C CYS A 88 1.38 5.15 -13.13
N GLY A 89 2.62 5.51 -13.45
CA GLY A 89 3.08 6.90 -13.60
C GLY A 89 2.31 7.68 -14.67
N SER A 90 1.79 7.01 -15.71
CA SER A 90 1.01 7.66 -16.76
C SER A 90 -0.32 8.24 -16.27
N PHE A 91 -0.91 7.69 -15.20
CA PHE A 91 -2.14 8.21 -14.60
C PHE A 91 -1.93 9.55 -13.87
N PHE A 92 -0.68 9.87 -13.50
CA PHE A 92 -0.31 11.11 -12.81
C PHE A 92 0.27 12.19 -13.75
N GLN A 93 0.28 11.94 -15.06
CA GLN A 93 0.73 12.94 -16.03
C GLN A 93 -0.40 13.91 -16.39
N PRO A 94 -0.10 15.19 -16.68
CA PRO A 94 -1.11 16.14 -17.14
C PRO A 94 -1.73 15.64 -18.45
N GLN A 95 -3.06 15.51 -18.47
CA GLN A 95 -3.79 14.95 -19.61
C GLN A 95 -3.96 15.98 -20.73
N TYR A 96 -3.82 17.28 -20.43
CA TYR A 96 -4.01 18.37 -21.40
C TYR A 96 -2.98 19.50 -21.24
N PRO A 97 -2.62 20.21 -22.35
CA PRO A 97 -1.73 21.37 -22.29
C PRO A 97 -2.30 22.46 -21.37
N GLY A 98 -1.52 22.88 -20.37
CA GLY A 98 -1.93 23.91 -19.41
C GLY A 98 -2.65 23.39 -18.16
N GLN A 99 -2.92 22.09 -18.06
CA GLN A 99 -3.28 21.47 -16.78
C GLN A 99 -2.03 21.49 -15.89
N PRO A 100 -2.12 21.96 -14.63
CA PRO A 100 -1.02 21.76 -13.70
C PRO A 100 -0.79 20.25 -13.66
N SER A 101 0.41 19.80 -14.03
CA SER A 101 0.83 18.45 -13.70
C SER A 101 0.57 18.26 -12.21
N SER A 102 0.15 17.07 -11.79
CA SER A 102 0.45 16.63 -10.43
C SER A 102 1.97 16.40 -10.34
N SER A 103 2.78 17.42 -10.70
CA SER A 103 4.24 17.41 -10.86
C SER A 103 4.99 16.97 -9.61
N ASP A 104 4.26 16.76 -8.53
CA ASP A 104 4.79 16.33 -7.25
C ASP A 104 4.66 14.81 -7.02
N TYR A 105 3.97 14.09 -7.91
CA TYR A 105 3.77 12.65 -7.80
C TYR A 105 4.54 11.92 -8.88
N THR A 106 5.75 11.50 -8.52
CA THR A 106 6.58 10.57 -9.28
C THR A 106 6.61 9.24 -8.54
N ILE A 107 6.41 8.13 -9.26
CA ILE A 107 6.57 6.79 -8.69
C ILE A 107 8.07 6.47 -8.63
N HIS A 108 8.59 6.22 -7.44
CA HIS A 108 10.01 5.96 -7.19
C HIS A 108 10.29 4.44 -7.09
N GLU A 109 11.57 4.07 -7.13
CA GLU A 109 12.00 2.65 -7.10
C GLU A 109 11.70 1.95 -5.77
N ASP A 110 11.51 2.70 -4.68
CA ASP A 110 11.08 2.21 -3.38
C ASP A 110 9.55 2.10 -3.24
N MET A 111 8.81 2.29 -4.34
CA MET A 111 7.35 2.20 -4.43
C MET A 111 6.94 1.15 -5.47
N LEU A 112 5.76 0.56 -5.26
CA LEU A 112 5.10 -0.32 -6.22
C LEU A 112 3.65 0.13 -6.41
N CYS A 113 3.09 -0.15 -7.59
CA CYS A 113 1.67 0.04 -7.85
C CYS A 113 0.93 -1.29 -7.93
N ALA A 114 -0.30 -1.32 -7.43
CA ALA A 114 -1.19 -2.48 -7.54
C ALA A 114 -2.65 -2.03 -7.60
N GLY A 115 -3.46 -2.77 -8.33
CA GLY A 115 -4.89 -2.50 -8.50
C GLY A 115 -5.49 -3.37 -9.60
N ASP A 116 -6.80 -3.37 -9.72
CA ASP A 116 -7.52 -3.98 -10.83
C ASP A 116 -8.21 -2.90 -11.66
N LEU A 117 -7.67 -2.61 -12.83
CA LEU A 117 -8.20 -1.60 -13.76
C LEU A 117 -9.52 -2.02 -14.42
N VAL A 118 -9.84 -3.33 -14.43
CA VAL A 118 -11.07 -3.86 -15.03
C VAL A 118 -12.23 -3.77 -14.05
N THR A 119 -12.00 -4.20 -12.80
CA THR A 119 -13.05 -4.20 -11.77
C THR A 119 -13.06 -2.94 -10.92
N GLY A 120 -12.02 -2.12 -10.98
CA GLY A 120 -11.85 -0.92 -10.17
C GLY A 120 -11.47 -1.21 -8.71
N LYS A 121 -11.10 -2.45 -8.38
CA LYS A 121 -10.69 -2.81 -7.02
C LYS A 121 -9.31 -2.20 -6.70
N SER A 122 -9.25 -1.46 -5.61
CA SER A 122 -8.05 -0.86 -5.05
C SER A 122 -8.27 -0.58 -3.56
N ILE A 123 -7.24 -0.02 -2.90
CA ILE A 123 -7.41 0.54 -1.56
C ILE A 123 -8.24 1.83 -1.63
N CYS A 124 -9.13 2.02 -0.65
CA CYS A 124 -9.88 3.26 -0.43
C CYS A 124 -9.45 3.90 0.88
N ARG A 125 -9.80 5.17 1.08
CA ARG A 125 -9.47 5.94 2.28
C ARG A 125 -10.13 5.42 3.56
#